data_AF-Q8QHK1-F1
#
_entry.id   AF-Q8QHK1-F1
#
_cell.length_a   1.000
_cell.length_b   1.000
_cell.length_c   1.000
_cell.angle_alpha   90.00
_cell.angle_beta   90.00
_cell.angle_gamma   90.00
#
_symmetry.space_group_name_H-M   'P 1'
#
loop_
_entity.id
_entity.type
_entity.pdbx_description
1 polymer ?
#
loop_
_entity_poly.entity_id
_entity_poly.type
_entity_poly.pdbx_seq_one_letter_code
_entity_poly.pdbx_strand_id
1 'polypeptide(L)'
;SLVDVLPWLQSFPNPVRSVFKTFKWSNQEFFNFVSSKVEEHRQTFDPHNIRDMSDAIIELIDESDGDTEITKEYTEATVADLIGAGMDTVSTALHWIVLLLAKHPDIQTKLHELIDRVVGRGRLPSVEDRVHMPYLDAFIYETMRFTGFVPVTIPHLTTSDVTVGDLSIPKDTVIFINQWSVNHDPLRWKDPQAFD
;
A
#
# COMPACT_ATOMS: atom_id res chain seq x y z
N SER A 1 0.65 12.07 12.31
CA SER A 1 1.22 11.46 13.52
C SER A 1 1.09 12.41 14.71
N LEU A 2 1.32 11.95 15.96
CA LEU A 2 1.33 12.85 17.14
C LEU A 2 2.38 13.95 17.04
N VAL A 3 3.49 13.71 16.32
CA VAL A 3 4.55 14.70 16.12
C VAL A 3 4.12 15.82 15.19
N ASP A 4 3.28 15.52 14.20
CA ASP A 4 2.85 16.50 13.19
C ASP A 4 1.87 17.52 13.78
N VAL A 5 0.99 17.08 14.71
CA VAL A 5 -0.02 17.94 15.34
C VAL A 5 0.41 18.52 16.69
N LEU A 6 1.42 17.92 17.34
CA LEU A 6 1.97 18.37 18.63
C LEU A 6 3.52 18.44 18.55
N PRO A 7 4.10 19.34 17.74
CA PRO A 7 5.55 19.40 17.49
C PRO A 7 6.38 19.70 18.76
N TRP A 8 5.79 20.37 19.75
CA TRP A 8 6.43 20.65 21.05
C TRP A 8 6.81 19.39 21.83
N LEU A 9 6.23 18.22 21.52
CA LEU A 9 6.64 16.94 22.08
C LEU A 9 8.08 16.56 21.70
N GLN A 10 8.70 17.20 20.70
CA GLN A 10 10.09 16.95 20.34
C GLN A 10 11.10 17.64 21.27
N SER A 11 10.66 18.59 22.11
CA SER A 11 11.55 19.44 22.90
C SER A 11 12.08 18.78 24.18
N PHE A 12 11.47 17.70 24.66
CA PHE A 12 11.88 17.01 25.90
C PHE A 12 11.79 15.48 25.75
N PRO A 13 12.46 14.68 26.61
CA PRO A 13 12.38 13.23 26.55
C PRO A 13 10.97 12.71 26.86
N ASN A 14 10.36 11.97 25.94
CA ASN A 14 9.08 11.28 26.12
C ASN A 14 8.94 10.16 25.06
N PRO A 15 7.98 9.23 25.23
CA PRO A 15 7.79 8.11 24.29
C PRO A 15 7.57 8.55 22.83
N VAL A 16 6.80 9.62 22.60
CA VAL A 16 6.49 10.12 21.24
C VAL A 16 7.77 10.58 20.53
N ARG A 17 8.65 11.28 21.24
CA ARG A 17 9.96 11.68 20.72
C ARG A 17 10.84 10.47 20.41
N SER A 18 10.86 9.47 21.29
CA SER A 18 11.65 8.26 21.07
C SER A 18 11.19 7.50 19.83
N VAL A 19 9.87 7.28 19.68
CA VAL A 19 9.28 6.62 18.51
C VAL A 19 9.62 7.38 17.23
N PHE A 20 9.52 8.71 17.23
CA PHE A 20 9.86 9.50 16.05
C PHE A 20 11.35 9.48 15.67
N LYS A 21 12.24 9.40 16.66
CA LYS A 21 13.68 9.19 16.40
C LYS A 21 13.93 7.84 15.74
N THR A 22 13.31 6.77 16.25
CA THR A 22 13.38 5.44 15.63
C THR A 22 12.83 5.47 14.22
N PHE A 23 11.67 6.10 14.01
CA PHE A 23 11.08 6.27 12.67
C PHE A 23 12.04 6.98 11.71
N LYS A 24 12.65 8.11 12.11
CA LYS A 24 13.64 8.83 11.29
C LYS A 24 14.83 7.95 10.94
N TRP A 25 15.39 7.25 11.92
CA TRP A 25 16.52 6.36 11.72
C TRP A 25 16.15 5.22 10.75
N SER A 26 15.01 4.57 10.93
CA SER A 26 14.55 3.49 10.04
C SER A 26 14.32 3.98 8.61
N ASN A 27 13.76 5.19 8.42
CA ASN A 27 13.60 5.77 7.09
C ASN A 27 14.95 6.08 6.43
N GLN A 28 15.93 6.57 7.20
CA GLN A 28 17.27 6.83 6.68
C GLN A 28 17.95 5.54 6.24
N GLU A 29 17.91 4.49 7.06
CA GLU A 29 18.49 3.18 6.70
C GLU A 29 17.80 2.57 5.47
N PHE A 30 16.47 2.63 5.42
CA PHE A 30 15.69 2.13 4.29
C PHE A 30 16.00 2.90 3.00
N PHE A 31 16.00 4.23 3.07
CA PHE A 31 16.32 5.07 1.91
C PHE A 31 17.75 4.82 1.43
N ASN A 32 18.74 4.77 2.32
CA ASN A 32 20.13 4.46 1.98
C ASN A 32 20.27 3.10 1.28
N PHE A 33 19.55 2.08 1.77
CA PHE A 33 19.52 0.76 1.16
C PHE A 33 18.96 0.83 -0.27
N VAL A 34 17.80 1.47 -0.47
CA VAL A 34 17.19 1.61 -1.79
C VAL A 34 18.09 2.42 -2.74
N SER A 35 18.62 3.56 -2.28
CA SER A 35 19.53 4.39 -3.06
C SER A 35 20.76 3.62 -3.53
N SER A 36 21.36 2.79 -2.67
CA SER A 36 22.49 1.94 -3.07
C SER A 36 22.11 0.97 -4.18
N LYS A 37 20.88 0.44 -4.17
CA LYS A 37 20.38 -0.47 -5.19
C LYS A 37 20.07 0.23 -6.49
N VAL A 38 19.47 1.42 -6.45
CA VAL A 38 19.25 2.24 -7.66
C VAL A 38 20.58 2.57 -8.33
N GLU A 39 21.62 2.90 -7.54
CA GLU A 39 22.96 3.15 -8.09
C GLU A 39 23.59 1.92 -8.75
N GLU A 40 23.43 0.73 -8.17
CA GLU A 40 23.83 -0.54 -8.83
C GLU A 40 23.10 -0.75 -10.18
N HIS A 41 21.83 -0.34 -10.28
CA HIS A 41 21.07 -0.43 -11.54
C HIS A 41 21.59 0.57 -12.58
N ARG A 42 21.85 1.83 -12.19
CA ARG A 42 22.45 2.86 -13.07
C ARG A 42 23.77 2.40 -13.70
N GLN A 43 24.62 1.74 -12.92
CA GLN A 43 25.92 1.25 -13.42
C GLN A 43 25.81 0.20 -14.53
N THR A 44 24.66 -0.47 -14.62
CA THR A 44 24.40 -1.58 -15.56
C THR A 44 23.21 -1.30 -16.47
N PHE A 45 22.77 -0.03 -16.52
CA PHE A 45 21.62 0.39 -17.29
C PHE A 45 21.87 0.24 -18.80
N ASP A 46 20.90 -0.34 -19.50
CA ASP A 46 20.88 -0.44 -20.96
C ASP A 46 19.50 0.02 -21.46
N PRO A 47 19.41 1.15 -22.21
CA PRO A 47 18.13 1.65 -22.70
C PRO A 47 17.45 0.70 -23.70
N HIS A 48 18.15 -0.30 -24.22
CA HIS A 48 17.55 -1.32 -25.10
C HIS A 48 17.04 -2.55 -24.34
N ASN A 49 17.27 -2.62 -23.04
CA ASN A 49 16.93 -3.78 -22.21
C ASN A 49 16.60 -3.37 -20.77
N ILE A 50 15.36 -2.88 -20.57
CA ILE A 50 14.81 -2.54 -19.26
C ILE A 50 14.52 -3.84 -18.47
N ARG A 51 15.25 -4.05 -17.36
CA ARG A 51 15.18 -5.32 -16.59
C ARG A 51 14.07 -5.33 -15.56
N ASP A 52 13.79 -4.18 -14.96
CA ASP A 52 12.85 -4.02 -13.86
C ASP A 52 12.35 -2.57 -13.75
N MET A 53 11.59 -2.30 -12.69
CA MET A 53 10.97 -1.01 -12.44
C MET A 53 11.99 0.09 -12.11
N SER A 54 13.15 -0.25 -11.53
CA SER A 54 14.21 0.72 -11.27
C SER A 54 14.79 1.23 -12.58
N ASP A 55 15.11 0.32 -13.50
CA ASP A 55 15.58 0.69 -14.85
C ASP A 55 14.54 1.54 -15.60
N ALA A 56 13.25 1.18 -15.51
CA ALA A 56 12.19 1.95 -16.16
C ALA A 56 12.06 3.38 -15.61
N ILE A 57 12.25 3.55 -14.29
CA ILE A 57 12.21 4.89 -13.66
C ILE A 57 13.48 5.68 -13.98
N ILE A 58 14.64 5.02 -14.03
CA ILE A 58 15.91 5.62 -14.49
C ILE A 58 15.75 6.14 -15.92
N GLU A 59 15.25 5.31 -16.85
CA GLU A 59 14.99 5.72 -18.24
C GLU A 59 14.08 6.96 -18.32
N LEU A 60 13.01 6.97 -17.51
CA LEU A 60 12.03 8.04 -17.53
C LEU A 60 12.55 9.37 -16.95
N ILE A 61 13.31 9.31 -15.85
CA ILE A 61 13.70 10.50 -15.07
C ILE A 61 15.10 10.95 -15.43
N ASP A 62 16.07 10.04 -15.35
CA ASP A 62 17.49 10.38 -15.47
C ASP A 62 17.89 10.68 -16.93
N GLU A 63 17.20 10.07 -17.91
CA GLU A 63 17.47 10.22 -19.35
C GLU A 63 16.45 11.15 -20.05
N SER A 64 15.65 11.91 -19.28
CA SER A 64 14.75 12.91 -19.87
C SER A 64 15.54 14.13 -20.39
N ASP A 65 15.43 14.43 -21.68
CA ASP A 65 16.11 15.56 -22.37
C ASP A 65 15.54 16.96 -22.00
N GLY A 66 14.66 17.05 -21.01
CA GLY A 66 13.87 18.25 -20.70
C GLY A 66 14.40 19.07 -19.52
N ASP A 67 14.10 20.37 -19.53
CA ASP A 67 14.25 21.30 -18.39
C ASP A 67 13.16 20.99 -17.34
N THR A 68 13.19 19.77 -16.80
CA THR A 68 12.24 19.31 -15.79
C THR A 68 12.81 19.61 -14.40
N GLU A 69 11.99 20.17 -13.51
CA GLU A 69 12.30 20.32 -12.08
C GLU A 69 12.54 18.96 -11.35
N ILE A 70 12.39 17.85 -12.07
CA ILE A 70 12.57 16.48 -11.59
C ILE A 70 14.05 16.13 -11.65
N THR A 71 14.66 16.00 -10.48
CA THR A 71 16.06 15.62 -10.34
C THR A 71 16.23 14.12 -10.18
N LYS A 72 17.48 13.63 -10.31
CA LYS A 72 17.79 12.20 -10.18
C LYS A 72 17.32 11.63 -8.85
N GLU A 73 17.34 12.40 -7.76
CA GLU A 73 16.88 11.98 -6.43
C GLU A 73 15.41 11.52 -6.40
N TYR A 74 14.59 11.94 -7.38
CA TYR A 74 13.22 11.44 -7.51
C TYR A 74 13.17 9.97 -7.92
N THR A 75 14.20 9.46 -8.61
CA THR A 75 14.33 8.04 -8.94
C THR A 75 14.44 7.21 -7.66
N GLU A 76 15.37 7.55 -6.76
CA GLU A 76 15.54 6.87 -5.48
C GLU A 76 14.28 6.98 -4.61
N ALA A 77 13.68 8.17 -4.52
CA ALA A 77 12.48 8.40 -3.72
C ALA A 77 11.28 7.58 -4.25
N THR A 78 11.07 7.56 -5.56
CA THR A 78 9.94 6.83 -6.18
C THR A 78 10.11 5.32 -6.00
N VAL A 79 11.32 4.79 -6.21
CA VAL A 79 11.61 3.37 -5.98
C VAL A 79 11.43 3.02 -4.50
N ALA A 80 11.84 3.90 -3.59
CA ALA A 80 11.66 3.67 -2.15
C ALA A 80 10.18 3.61 -1.76
N ASP A 81 9.35 4.53 -2.28
CA ASP A 81 7.90 4.52 -2.04
C ASP A 81 7.25 3.24 -2.58
N LEU A 82 7.61 2.80 -3.79
CA LEU A 82 7.09 1.57 -4.40
C LEU A 82 7.41 0.33 -3.57
N ILE A 83 8.66 0.20 -3.13
CA ILE A 83 9.10 -0.94 -2.31
C ILE A 83 8.45 -0.86 -0.92
N GLY A 84 8.46 0.30 -0.28
CA GLY A 84 7.92 0.49 1.07
C GLY A 84 6.42 0.20 1.13
N ALA A 85 5.64 0.81 0.24
CA ALA A 85 4.21 0.58 0.14
C ALA A 85 3.89 -0.87 -0.25
N GLY A 86 4.59 -1.42 -1.24
CA GLY A 86 4.38 -2.79 -1.71
C GLY A 86 4.71 -3.85 -0.66
N MET A 87 5.75 -3.62 0.15
CA MET A 87 6.17 -4.57 1.18
C MET A 87 5.19 -4.60 2.36
N ASP A 88 4.90 -3.44 2.97
CA ASP A 88 4.13 -3.38 4.21
C ASP A 88 2.66 -3.78 3.99
N THR A 89 2.04 -3.26 2.93
CA THR A 89 0.61 -3.50 2.65
C THR A 89 0.32 -4.93 2.22
N VAL A 90 1.12 -5.50 1.31
CA VAL A 90 0.94 -6.87 0.83
C VAL A 90 1.25 -7.88 1.94
N SER A 91 2.30 -7.64 2.73
CA SER A 91 2.61 -8.46 3.90
C SER A 91 1.42 -8.49 4.86
N THR A 92 0.86 -7.33 5.21
CA THR A 92 -0.29 -7.24 6.11
C THR A 92 -1.53 -7.96 5.54
N ALA A 93 -1.81 -7.79 4.24
CA ALA A 93 -2.91 -8.48 3.58
C ALA A 93 -2.75 -10.00 3.64
N LEU A 94 -1.54 -10.52 3.38
CA LEU A 94 -1.25 -11.96 3.46
C LEU A 94 -1.40 -12.51 4.88
N HIS A 95 -0.97 -11.77 5.91
CA HIS A 95 -1.19 -12.17 7.30
C HIS A 95 -2.67 -12.31 7.62
N TRP A 96 -3.50 -11.36 7.19
CA TRP A 96 -4.95 -11.44 7.36
C TRP A 96 -5.57 -12.60 6.60
N ILE A 97 -5.17 -12.83 5.34
CA ILE A 97 -5.63 -13.97 4.55
C ILE A 97 -5.37 -15.29 5.28
N VAL A 98 -4.14 -15.51 5.75
CA VAL A 98 -3.78 -16.75 6.47
C VAL A 98 -4.58 -16.88 7.77
N LEU A 99 -4.72 -15.79 8.53
CA LEU A 99 -5.50 -15.78 9.77
C LEU A 99 -6.98 -16.12 9.52
N LEU A 100 -7.58 -15.55 8.48
CA LEU A 100 -8.98 -15.78 8.14
C LEU A 100 -9.22 -17.20 7.63
N LEU A 101 -8.32 -17.75 6.81
CA LEU A 101 -8.40 -19.16 6.38
C LEU A 101 -8.30 -20.11 7.58
N ALA A 102 -7.43 -19.82 8.55
CA ALA A 102 -7.31 -20.60 9.78
C ALA A 102 -8.56 -20.49 10.68
N LYS A 103 -9.20 -19.32 10.72
CA LYS A 103 -10.40 -19.06 11.51
C LYS A 103 -11.69 -19.58 10.84
N HIS A 104 -11.69 -19.72 9.52
CA HIS A 104 -12.84 -20.18 8.71
C HIS A 104 -12.46 -21.42 7.86
N PRO A 105 -12.30 -22.60 8.48
CA PRO A 105 -11.87 -23.80 7.78
C PRO A 105 -12.80 -24.21 6.63
N ASP A 106 -14.09 -23.91 6.72
CA ASP A 106 -15.06 -24.21 5.67
C ASP A 106 -14.82 -23.39 4.40
N ILE A 107 -14.48 -22.09 4.54
CA ILE A 107 -14.09 -21.23 3.42
C ILE A 107 -12.78 -21.73 2.81
N GLN A 108 -11.80 -22.08 3.65
CA GLN A 108 -10.54 -22.65 3.19
C GLN A 108 -10.76 -23.95 2.39
N THR A 109 -11.61 -24.87 2.86
CA THR A 109 -11.95 -26.10 2.13
C THR A 109 -12.59 -25.79 0.79
N LYS A 110 -13.56 -24.86 0.73
CA LYS A 110 -14.20 -24.46 -0.53
C LYS A 110 -13.22 -23.86 -1.53
N LEU A 111 -12.27 -23.04 -1.08
CA LEU A 111 -11.23 -22.47 -1.94
C LEU A 111 -10.29 -23.56 -2.47
N HIS A 112 -9.89 -24.51 -1.63
CA HIS A 112 -9.08 -25.65 -2.08
C HIS A 112 -9.82 -26.51 -3.12
N GLU A 113 -11.08 -26.84 -2.89
CA GLU A 113 -11.90 -27.60 -3.85
C GLU A 113 -12.08 -26.85 -5.17
N LEU A 114 -12.25 -25.52 -5.12
CA LEU A 114 -12.31 -24.68 -6.31
C LEU A 114 -11.02 -24.76 -7.12
N ILE A 115 -9.86 -24.62 -6.46
CA ILE A 115 -8.56 -24.69 -7.11
C ILE A 115 -8.35 -26.09 -7.72
N ASP A 116 -8.62 -27.16 -6.96
CA ASP A 116 -8.53 -28.55 -7.44
C ASP A 116 -9.41 -28.78 -8.68
N ARG A 117 -10.59 -28.17 -8.74
CA ARG A 117 -11.51 -28.29 -9.90
C ARG A 117 -11.04 -27.51 -11.12
N VAL A 118 -10.54 -26.29 -10.94
CA VAL A 118 -10.17 -25.39 -12.05
C VAL A 118 -8.79 -25.74 -12.61
N VAL A 119 -7.83 -25.98 -11.74
CA VAL A 119 -6.42 -26.18 -12.09
C VAL A 119 -6.07 -27.66 -12.21
N GLY A 120 -6.72 -28.51 -11.39
CA GLY A 120 -6.31 -29.89 -11.20
C GLY A 120 -5.06 -30.01 -10.35
N ARG A 121 -4.55 -31.25 -10.22
CA ARG A 121 -3.36 -31.57 -9.39
C ARG A 121 -2.07 -31.76 -10.19
N GLY A 122 -2.11 -31.55 -11.50
CA GLY A 122 -0.97 -31.78 -12.41
C GLY A 122 -0.03 -30.58 -12.57
N ARG A 123 -0.42 -29.40 -12.08
CA ARG A 123 0.36 -28.15 -12.15
C ARG A 123 -0.02 -27.18 -11.03
N LEU A 124 0.79 -26.15 -10.83
CA LEU A 124 0.43 -25.02 -9.97
C LEU A 124 -0.56 -24.07 -10.68
N PRO A 125 -1.36 -23.31 -9.92
CA PRO A 125 -2.21 -22.24 -10.47
C PRO A 125 -1.38 -21.13 -11.12
N SER A 126 -1.95 -20.47 -12.13
CA SER A 126 -1.38 -19.26 -12.76
C SER A 126 -2.40 -18.11 -12.79
N VAL A 127 -1.97 -16.93 -13.24
CA VAL A 127 -2.84 -15.73 -13.29
C VAL A 127 -4.00 -15.93 -14.27
N GLU A 128 -3.79 -16.70 -15.33
CA GLU A 128 -4.79 -17.01 -16.35
C GLU A 128 -5.97 -17.81 -15.78
N ASP A 129 -5.76 -18.61 -14.73
CA ASP A 129 -6.82 -19.39 -14.09
C ASP A 129 -7.81 -18.51 -13.31
N ARG A 130 -7.39 -17.30 -12.91
CA ARG A 130 -8.14 -16.42 -12.02
C ARG A 130 -9.54 -16.11 -12.55
N VAL A 131 -9.69 -15.96 -13.86
CA VAL A 131 -10.99 -15.71 -14.51
C VAL A 131 -12.03 -16.81 -14.25
N HIS A 132 -11.57 -18.02 -13.90
CA HIS A 132 -12.41 -19.16 -13.56
C HIS A 132 -12.58 -19.38 -12.05
N MET A 133 -12.06 -18.48 -11.21
CA MET A 133 -12.09 -18.57 -9.74
C MET A 133 -12.76 -17.36 -9.08
N PRO A 134 -14.00 -16.98 -9.43
CA PRO A 134 -14.66 -15.79 -8.87
C PRO A 134 -14.84 -15.84 -7.35
N TYR A 135 -14.92 -17.03 -6.75
CA TYR A 135 -15.00 -17.17 -5.30
C TYR A 135 -13.66 -16.84 -4.60
N LEU A 136 -12.52 -17.03 -5.28
CA LEU A 136 -11.23 -16.56 -4.76
C LEU A 136 -11.19 -15.03 -4.73
N ASP A 137 -11.68 -14.37 -5.78
CA ASP A 137 -11.81 -12.92 -5.80
C ASP A 137 -12.75 -12.42 -4.70
N ALA A 138 -13.91 -13.08 -4.52
CA ALA A 138 -14.84 -12.74 -3.44
C ALA A 138 -14.16 -12.83 -2.06
N PHE A 139 -13.41 -13.90 -1.79
CA PHE A 139 -12.65 -14.05 -0.55
C PHE A 139 -11.59 -12.94 -0.35
N ILE A 140 -10.87 -12.55 -1.40
CA ILE A 140 -9.88 -11.47 -1.33
C ILE A 140 -10.57 -10.13 -1.04
N TYR A 141 -11.65 -9.80 -1.77
CA TYR A 141 -12.41 -8.57 -1.55
C TYR A 141 -13.02 -8.52 -0.15
N GLU A 142 -13.58 -9.63 0.31
CA GLU A 142 -14.17 -9.71 1.64
C GLU A 142 -13.10 -9.60 2.73
N THR A 143 -11.90 -10.15 2.52
CA THR A 143 -10.76 -9.95 3.41
C THR A 143 -10.42 -8.46 3.53
N MET A 144 -10.35 -7.74 2.41
CA MET A 144 -10.07 -6.30 2.41
C MET A 144 -11.18 -5.49 3.09
N ARG A 145 -12.46 -5.83 2.83
CA ARG A 145 -13.62 -5.16 3.44
C ARG A 145 -13.65 -5.37 4.95
N PHE A 146 -13.70 -6.63 5.38
CA PHE A 146 -13.88 -7.03 6.78
C PHE A 146 -12.75 -6.53 7.67
N THR A 147 -11.50 -6.66 7.23
CA THR A 147 -10.37 -6.25 8.06
C THR A 147 -10.18 -4.74 8.06
N GLY A 148 -10.46 -4.08 6.91
CA GLY A 148 -10.18 -2.66 6.72
C GLY A 148 -8.76 -2.30 7.17
N PHE A 149 -7.76 -3.15 6.87
CA PHE A 149 -6.42 -3.08 7.47
C PHE A 149 -5.68 -1.76 7.18
N VAL A 150 -6.17 -0.97 6.20
CA VAL A 150 -5.88 0.46 6.06
C VAL A 150 -7.16 1.24 6.39
N PRO A 151 -7.46 1.50 7.67
CA PRO A 151 -8.78 2.01 8.08
C PRO A 151 -8.98 3.49 7.74
N VAL A 152 -7.89 4.25 7.63
CA VAL A 152 -7.86 5.66 7.23
C VAL A 152 -6.77 5.80 6.16
N THR A 153 -7.04 6.57 5.10
CA THR A 153 -6.01 6.88 4.08
C THR A 153 -4.85 7.67 4.67
N ILE A 154 -3.78 7.82 3.89
CA ILE A 154 -2.81 8.89 4.14
C ILE A 154 -3.57 10.23 4.19
N PRO A 155 -3.27 11.12 5.15
CA PRO A 155 -3.96 12.40 5.27
C PRO A 155 -3.91 13.21 3.97
N HIS A 156 -5.05 13.76 3.58
CA HIS A 156 -5.17 14.65 2.42
C HIS A 156 -5.12 16.11 2.88
N LEU A 157 -4.91 17.01 1.91
CA LEU A 157 -4.93 18.47 2.11
C LEU A 157 -5.69 19.13 0.95
N THR A 158 -6.57 20.08 1.24
CA THR A 158 -7.31 20.82 0.21
C THR A 158 -6.39 21.78 -0.56
N THR A 159 -6.38 21.69 -1.89
CA THR A 159 -5.53 22.54 -2.75
C THR A 159 -6.11 23.95 -2.98
N SER A 160 -7.40 24.12 -2.70
CA SER A 160 -8.16 25.37 -2.78
C SER A 160 -9.38 25.31 -1.86
N ASP A 161 -10.10 26.42 -1.69
CA ASP A 161 -11.40 26.43 -1.02
C ASP A 161 -12.38 25.56 -1.81
N VAL A 162 -13.06 24.64 -1.14
CA VAL A 162 -14.00 23.69 -1.76
C VAL A 162 -15.28 23.58 -0.96
N THR A 163 -16.37 23.18 -1.61
CA THR A 163 -17.63 22.84 -0.93
C THR A 163 -17.95 21.37 -1.16
N VAL A 164 -18.21 20.63 -0.08
CA VAL A 164 -18.62 19.22 -0.13
C VAL A 164 -19.96 19.09 0.56
N GLY A 165 -21.01 18.80 -0.22
CA GLY A 165 -22.38 18.88 0.28
C GLY A 165 -22.74 20.32 0.65
N ASP A 166 -23.09 20.54 1.92
CA ASP A 166 -23.39 21.84 2.53
C ASP A 166 -22.20 22.42 3.31
N LEU A 167 -21.06 21.74 3.36
CA LEU A 167 -19.87 22.16 4.10
C LEU A 167 -18.90 22.92 3.20
N SER A 168 -18.62 24.18 3.57
CA SER A 168 -17.52 24.96 2.99
C SER A 168 -16.22 24.63 3.72
N ILE A 169 -15.21 24.17 2.99
CA ILE A 169 -13.92 23.72 3.50
C ILE A 169 -12.82 24.62 2.91
N PRO A 170 -12.09 25.39 3.74
CA PRO A 170 -11.01 26.24 3.25
C PRO A 170 -9.86 25.46 2.63
N LYS A 171 -9.08 26.14 1.80
CA LYS A 171 -7.75 25.70 1.34
C LYS A 171 -6.85 25.34 2.54
N ASP A 172 -5.92 24.42 2.32
CA ASP A 172 -4.91 23.96 3.27
C ASP A 172 -5.50 23.24 4.52
N THR A 173 -6.74 22.77 4.41
CA THR A 173 -7.40 21.97 5.45
C THR A 173 -6.96 20.52 5.36
N VAL A 174 -6.51 19.95 6.48
CA VAL A 174 -6.17 18.52 6.59
C VAL A 174 -7.45 17.68 6.64
N ILE A 175 -7.53 16.66 5.78
CA ILE A 175 -8.70 15.78 5.63
C ILE A 175 -8.30 14.33 5.88
N PHE A 176 -9.10 13.61 6.66
CA PHE A 176 -8.99 12.17 6.84
C PHE A 176 -10.15 11.46 6.15
N ILE A 177 -9.85 10.39 5.40
CA ILE A 177 -10.85 9.55 4.76
C ILE A 177 -10.94 8.23 5.52
N ASN A 178 -12.07 8.01 6.21
CA ASN A 178 -12.31 6.81 6.99
C ASN A 178 -12.84 5.68 6.10
N GLN A 179 -11.95 4.87 5.56
CA GLN A 179 -12.29 3.70 4.73
C GLN A 179 -13.03 2.64 5.54
N TRP A 180 -12.68 2.45 6.82
CA TRP A 180 -13.34 1.48 7.68
C TRP A 180 -14.84 1.76 7.79
N SER A 181 -15.23 3.04 7.91
CA SER A 181 -16.64 3.44 7.99
C SER A 181 -17.44 3.07 6.74
N VAL A 182 -16.85 3.14 5.55
CA VAL A 182 -17.50 2.75 4.30
C VAL A 182 -17.65 1.23 4.23
N ASN A 183 -16.62 0.49 4.63
CA ASN A 183 -16.60 -0.98 4.60
C ASN A 183 -17.48 -1.61 5.69
N HIS A 184 -17.92 -0.83 6.68
CA HIS A 184 -18.70 -1.31 7.83
C HIS A 184 -20.01 -0.54 8.06
N ASP A 185 -20.45 0.28 7.08
CA ASP A 185 -21.74 0.96 7.15
C ASP A 185 -22.89 -0.07 7.07
N PRO A 186 -23.72 -0.24 8.12
CA PRO A 186 -24.82 -1.21 8.14
C PRO A 186 -25.95 -0.85 7.15
N LEU A 187 -25.96 0.35 6.58
CA LEU A 187 -26.88 0.73 5.50
C LEU A 187 -26.39 0.25 4.12
N ARG A 188 -25.09 -0.05 4.00
CA ARG A 188 -24.45 -0.54 2.77
C ARG A 188 -24.17 -2.05 2.82
N TRP A 189 -23.86 -2.56 4.00
CA TRP A 189 -23.50 -3.96 4.24
C TRP A 189 -24.48 -4.59 5.22
N LYS A 190 -25.02 -5.76 4.88
CA LYS A 190 -26.09 -6.42 5.65
C LYS A 190 -25.63 -6.81 7.06
N ASP A 191 -24.47 -7.43 7.17
CA ASP A 191 -23.82 -7.75 8.44
C ASP A 191 -22.34 -7.37 8.38
N PRO A 192 -22.00 -6.09 8.61
CA PRO A 192 -20.65 -5.58 8.34
C PRO A 192 -19.57 -6.25 9.20
N GLN A 193 -19.94 -6.87 10.32
CA GLN A 193 -19.03 -7.54 11.26
C GLN A 193 -18.93 -9.05 11.03
N ALA A 194 -19.72 -9.61 10.10
CA ALA A 194 -19.51 -10.97 9.61
C ALA A 194 -18.43 -10.98 8.53
N PHE A 195 -17.80 -12.14 8.36
CA PHE A 195 -16.92 -12.46 7.25
C PHE A 195 -17.65 -13.48 6.38
N ASP A 196 -18.24 -13.06 5.26
CA ASP A 196 -19.16 -13.87 4.45
C ASP A 196 -19.04 -13.74 2.92
#